data_AF-A0A355TUN2-F1
#
_entry.id   AF-A0A355TUN2-F1
#
_cell.length_a   1.000
_cell.length_b   1.000
_cell.length_c   1.000
_cell.angle_alpha   90.00
_cell.angle_beta   90.00
_cell.angle_gamma   90.00
#
_symmetry.space_group_name_H-M   'P 1'
#
loop_
_entity.id
_entity.type
_entity.pdbx_description
1 polymer ?
#
loop_
_entity_poly.entity_id
_entity_poly.type
_entity_poly.pdbx_seq_one_letter_code
_entity_poly.pdbx_strand_id
1 'polypeptide(L)'
;MYKYSDDIEHLCGCGLDIGGTLTKIAIARPGEELVLTFLKNYSCEEVLDHVINLGVQFCGVTGRGASEFRHRARCRRSEAKEEHIPQVFGVNEFVAWGAGASKLLPGSSGAELPYILGSVGTGTSLLFVNGVSISRVGGSALGGGTILGLGRALIPGSSFEDVCLLAQKGKRSGVDLLLKDIYPPGQVGIADNITAS
;
A
#
# COMPACT_ATOMS: atom_id res chain seq x y z
N MET A 1 12.22 -18.90 9.68
CA MET A 1 13.26 -17.85 9.64
C MET A 1 13.68 -17.69 8.18
N TYR A 2 13.11 -16.72 7.46
CA TYR A 2 13.57 -16.42 6.10
C TYR A 2 14.65 -15.35 6.24
N LYS A 3 15.91 -15.73 6.01
CA LYS A 3 16.96 -14.75 5.75
C LYS A 3 16.66 -14.17 4.37
N TYR A 4 16.44 -12.85 4.29
CA TYR A 4 16.66 -12.14 3.04
C TYR A 4 18.15 -12.29 2.76
N SER A 5 18.53 -13.21 1.88
CA SER A 5 19.87 -13.19 1.32
C SER A 5 19.96 -12.00 0.37
N ASP A 6 21.12 -11.36 0.31
CA ASP A 6 21.43 -10.28 -0.63
C ASP A 6 21.43 -10.75 -2.11
N ASP A 7 20.88 -11.92 -2.42
CA ASP A 7 20.82 -12.57 -3.73
C ASP A 7 19.75 -11.96 -4.68
N ILE A 8 19.24 -10.75 -4.41
CA ILE A 8 18.29 -10.08 -5.30
C ILE A 8 18.99 -9.54 -6.55
N GLU A 9 20.32 -9.35 -6.51
CA GLU A 9 21.10 -8.81 -7.64
C GLU A 9 21.08 -9.70 -8.90
N HIS A 10 20.63 -10.95 -8.79
CA HIS A 10 20.53 -11.89 -9.91
C HIS A 10 19.08 -12.28 -10.26
N LEU A 11 18.09 -11.74 -9.56
CA LEU A 11 16.68 -12.10 -9.75
C LEU A 11 16.01 -11.21 -10.81
N CYS A 12 15.47 -11.84 -11.85
CA CYS A 12 14.48 -11.22 -12.74
C CYS A 12 13.09 -11.55 -12.19
N GLY A 13 12.48 -10.59 -11.48
CA GLY A 13 11.25 -10.84 -10.72
C GLY A 13 10.34 -9.62 -10.60
N CYS A 14 9.12 -9.85 -10.12
CA CYS A 14 8.23 -8.78 -9.73
C CYS A 14 7.54 -9.04 -8.37
N GLY A 15 7.11 -7.95 -7.74
CA GLY A 15 6.26 -7.93 -6.57
C GLY A 15 4.93 -7.26 -6.90
N LEU A 16 3.82 -7.87 -6.49
CA LEU A 16 2.46 -7.39 -6.72
C LEU A 16 1.76 -7.12 -5.39
N ASP A 17 1.13 -5.95 -5.25
CA ASP A 17 0.08 -5.68 -4.25
C ASP A 17 -1.24 -5.49 -4.98
N ILE A 18 -2.07 -6.55 -5.00
CA ILE A 18 -3.37 -6.56 -5.68
C ILE A 18 -4.44 -6.07 -4.70
N GLY A 19 -4.66 -4.76 -4.70
CA GLY A 19 -5.69 -4.09 -3.92
C GLY A 19 -7.08 -4.16 -4.56
N GLY A 20 -8.06 -3.49 -3.96
CA GLY A 20 -9.45 -3.47 -4.47
C GLY A 20 -9.69 -2.52 -5.65
N THR A 21 -8.77 -1.60 -5.89
CA THR A 21 -8.90 -0.54 -6.92
C THR A 21 -7.63 -0.42 -7.76
N LEU A 22 -6.48 -0.71 -7.14
CA LEU A 22 -5.16 -0.54 -7.71
C LEU A 22 -4.33 -1.79 -7.46
N THR A 23 -3.78 -2.33 -8.53
CA THR A 23 -2.68 -3.31 -8.47
C THR A 23 -1.37 -2.54 -8.63
N LYS A 24 -0.49 -2.63 -7.64
CA LYS A 24 0.85 -2.01 -7.71
C LYS A 24 1.85 -3.10 -8.06
N ILE A 25 2.80 -2.76 -8.91
CA ILE A 25 3.80 -3.67 -9.45
C ILE A 25 5.17 -3.05 -9.25
N ALA A 26 6.06 -3.78 -8.59
CA ALA A 26 7.48 -3.46 -8.51
C ALA A 26 8.25 -4.52 -9.31
N ILE A 27 9.07 -4.10 -10.26
CA ILE A 27 9.80 -4.98 -11.17
C ILE A 27 11.28 -4.80 -10.89
N ALA A 28 11.96 -5.89 -10.59
CA ALA A 28 13.40 -5.94 -10.36
C ALA A 28 14.06 -6.78 -11.45
N ARG A 29 15.09 -6.23 -12.08
CA ARG A 29 15.96 -6.95 -13.02
C ARG A 29 17.43 -6.77 -12.62
N PRO A 30 18.29 -7.77 -12.90
CA PRO A 30 19.71 -7.68 -12.59
C PRO A 30 20.36 -6.43 -13.22
N GLY A 31 21.04 -5.62 -12.41
CA GLY A 31 21.74 -4.42 -12.87
C GLY A 31 20.85 -3.26 -13.32
N GLU A 32 19.53 -3.37 -13.17
CA GLU A 32 18.57 -2.31 -13.47
C GLU A 32 18.01 -1.68 -12.19
N GLU A 33 17.61 -0.41 -12.28
CA GLU A 33 16.84 0.23 -11.20
C GLU A 33 15.46 -0.41 -11.06
N LEU A 34 14.91 -0.33 -9.84
CA LEU A 34 13.57 -0.83 -9.55
C LEU A 34 12.52 -0.03 -10.34
N VAL A 35 11.75 -0.72 -11.18
CA VAL A 35 10.66 -0.10 -11.95
C VAL A 35 9.35 -0.25 -11.19
N LEU A 36 8.67 0.87 -10.92
CA LEU A 36 7.39 0.91 -10.23
C LEU A 36 6.28 1.31 -11.21
N THR A 37 5.23 0.50 -11.29
CA THR A 37 4.05 0.77 -12.12
C THR A 37 2.77 0.32 -11.43
N PHE A 38 1.61 0.67 -11.98
CA PHE A 38 0.32 0.28 -11.44
C PHE A 38 -0.71 0.03 -12.55
N LEU A 39 -1.65 -0.85 -12.27
CA LEU A 39 -2.80 -1.16 -13.11
C LEU A 39 -4.08 -0.78 -12.37
N LYS A 40 -4.98 -0.07 -13.06
CA LYS A 40 -6.28 0.40 -12.53
C LYS A 40 -7.41 -0.40 -13.18
N ASN A 41 -8.29 -0.99 -12.37
CA ASN A 41 -9.47 -1.75 -12.82
C ASN A 41 -9.16 -3.02 -13.64
N TYR A 42 -8.00 -3.64 -13.45
CA TYR A 42 -7.65 -4.92 -14.08
C TYR A 42 -8.16 -6.09 -13.23
N SER A 43 -8.68 -7.11 -13.90
CA SER A 43 -8.97 -8.43 -13.32
C SER A 43 -7.68 -9.20 -13.03
N CYS A 44 -7.76 -10.23 -12.18
CA CYS A 44 -6.61 -11.10 -11.89
C CYS A 44 -6.04 -11.77 -13.17
N GLU A 45 -6.86 -12.04 -14.18
CA GLU A 45 -6.40 -12.60 -15.47
C GLU A 45 -5.61 -11.57 -16.28
N GLU A 46 -6.12 -10.35 -16.41
CA GLU A 46 -5.40 -9.30 -17.17
C GLU A 46 -4.09 -8.91 -16.47
N VAL A 47 -4.04 -8.94 -15.13
CA VAL A 47 -2.79 -8.78 -14.38
C VAL A 47 -1.83 -9.95 -14.67
N LEU A 48 -2.33 -11.18 -14.77
CA LEU A 48 -1.50 -12.36 -15.05
C LEU A 48 -0.91 -12.28 -16.46
N ASP A 49 -1.72 -11.95 -17.46
CA ASP A 49 -1.25 -11.73 -18.84
C ASP A 49 -0.16 -10.64 -18.89
N HIS A 50 -0.36 -9.53 -18.16
CA HIS A 50 0.65 -8.49 -18.05
C HIS A 50 1.97 -9.01 -17.44
N VAL A 51 1.88 -9.78 -16.34
CA VAL A 51 3.04 -10.35 -15.65
C VAL A 51 3.79 -11.37 -16.51
N ILE A 52 3.08 -12.20 -17.28
CA ILE A 52 3.70 -13.12 -18.26
C ILE A 52 4.47 -12.32 -19.31
N ASN A 53 3.88 -11.25 -19.84
CA ASN A 53 4.52 -10.39 -20.85
C ASN A 53 5.75 -9.63 -20.32
N LEU A 54 5.92 -9.48 -19.00
CA LEU A 54 7.14 -8.91 -18.42
C LEU A 54 8.36 -9.82 -18.55
N GLY A 55 8.16 -11.12 -18.83
CA GLY A 55 9.23 -12.10 -18.97
C GLY A 55 10.00 -12.37 -17.67
N VAL A 56 9.37 -12.14 -16.51
CA VAL A 56 9.98 -12.37 -15.20
C VAL A 56 9.93 -13.85 -14.81
N GLN A 57 10.88 -14.29 -14.00
CA GLN A 57 10.97 -15.68 -13.54
C GLN A 57 10.16 -15.92 -12.26
N PHE A 58 10.11 -14.91 -11.38
CA PHE A 58 9.50 -14.99 -10.06
C PHE A 58 8.51 -13.85 -9.83
N CYS A 59 7.40 -14.16 -9.17
CA CYS A 59 6.36 -13.18 -8.83
C CYS A 59 5.94 -13.35 -7.36
N GLY A 60 6.30 -12.41 -6.50
CA GLY A 60 5.72 -12.30 -5.15
C GLY A 60 4.38 -11.59 -5.23
N VAL A 61 3.34 -12.09 -4.58
CA VAL A 61 2.01 -11.45 -4.58
C VAL A 61 1.43 -11.34 -3.19
N THR A 62 0.91 -10.15 -2.89
CA THR A 62 0.18 -9.82 -1.67
C THR A 62 -1.11 -9.04 -1.98
N GLY A 63 -1.80 -8.60 -0.94
CA GLY A 63 -3.08 -7.91 -1.03
C GLY A 63 -4.26 -8.87 -1.23
N ARG A 64 -5.47 -8.32 -1.28
CA ARG A 64 -6.72 -9.10 -1.33
C ARG A 64 -6.85 -10.00 -2.54
N GLY A 65 -6.27 -9.62 -3.68
CA GLY A 65 -6.33 -10.42 -4.91
C GLY A 65 -5.31 -11.55 -4.96
N ALA A 66 -4.40 -11.66 -3.99
CA ALA A 66 -3.30 -12.62 -4.02
C ALA A 66 -3.75 -14.08 -4.13
N SER A 67 -4.83 -14.45 -3.45
CA SER A 67 -5.31 -15.84 -3.48
C SER A 67 -5.85 -16.22 -4.86
N GLU A 68 -6.68 -15.35 -5.45
CA GLU A 68 -7.24 -15.57 -6.78
C GLU A 68 -6.14 -15.56 -7.85
N PHE A 69 -5.25 -14.56 -7.83
CA PHE A 69 -4.13 -14.47 -8.77
C PHE A 69 -3.26 -15.74 -8.76
N ARG A 70 -2.91 -16.24 -7.57
CA ARG A 70 -2.16 -17.51 -7.46
C ARG A 70 -2.93 -18.70 -8.00
N HIS A 71 -4.23 -18.76 -7.77
CA HIS A 71 -5.07 -19.83 -8.30
C HIS A 71 -5.07 -19.81 -9.83
N ARG A 72 -5.30 -18.65 -10.46
CA ARG A 72 -5.25 -18.49 -11.93
C ARG A 72 -3.90 -18.88 -12.50
N ALA A 73 -2.80 -18.38 -11.93
CA ALA A 73 -1.45 -18.71 -12.37
C ALA A 73 -1.16 -20.22 -12.32
N ARG A 74 -1.68 -20.93 -11.30
CA ARG A 74 -1.55 -22.39 -11.18
C ARG A 74 -2.35 -23.13 -12.26
N CYS A 75 -3.62 -22.77 -12.44
CA CYS A 75 -4.48 -23.38 -13.47
C CYS A 75 -3.88 -23.21 -14.86
N ARG A 76 -3.44 -21.99 -15.18
CA ARG A 76 -2.85 -21.69 -16.50
C ARG A 76 -1.54 -22.45 -16.74
N ARG A 77 -0.71 -22.64 -15.71
CA ARG A 77 0.50 -23.48 -15.79
C ARG A 77 0.18 -24.95 -16.04
N SER A 78 -0.91 -25.48 -15.47
CA SER A 78 -1.33 -26.87 -15.74
C SER A 78 -1.94 -27.06 -17.14
N GLU A 79 -2.62 -26.05 -17.68
CA GLU A 79 -3.38 -26.15 -18.93
C GLU A 79 -2.53 -25.85 -20.17
N ALA A 80 -1.70 -24.80 -20.12
CA ALA A 80 -1.16 -24.20 -21.34
C ALA A 80 0.12 -24.87 -21.88
N LYS A 81 0.79 -25.76 -21.11
CA LYS A 81 2.20 -26.15 -21.35
C LYS A 81 3.12 -24.95 -21.62
N GLU A 82 2.72 -23.75 -21.21
CA GLU A 82 3.47 -22.52 -21.38
C GLU A 82 4.54 -22.46 -20.29
N GLU A 83 5.80 -22.72 -20.68
CA GLU A 83 6.95 -22.65 -19.78
C GLU A 83 7.25 -21.23 -19.26
N HIS A 84 6.60 -20.20 -19.82
CA HIS A 84 6.86 -18.79 -19.52
C HIS A 84 6.05 -18.21 -18.36
N ILE A 85 5.20 -19.00 -17.68
CA ILE A 85 4.48 -18.50 -16.49
C ILE A 85 5.45 -18.42 -15.31
N PRO A 86 5.60 -17.26 -14.63
CA PRO A 86 6.52 -17.13 -13.50
C PRO A 86 6.14 -18.02 -12.31
N GLN A 87 7.11 -18.36 -11.47
CA GLN A 87 6.83 -18.97 -10.18
C GLN A 87 6.18 -17.93 -9.26
N VAL A 88 4.94 -18.18 -8.83
CA VAL A 88 4.16 -17.25 -8.03
C VAL A 88 4.13 -17.65 -6.55
N PHE A 89 4.50 -16.73 -5.65
CA PHE A 89 4.55 -16.94 -4.20
C PHE A 89 3.60 -15.98 -3.48
N GLY A 90 2.83 -16.51 -2.53
CA GLY A 90 2.04 -15.67 -1.63
C GLY A 90 2.92 -15.06 -0.55
N VAL A 91 2.83 -13.75 -0.35
CA VAL A 91 3.55 -13.02 0.70
C VAL A 91 2.55 -12.38 1.65
N ASN A 92 2.80 -12.47 2.96
CA ASN A 92 1.98 -11.76 3.94
C ASN A 92 2.08 -10.25 3.72
N GLU A 93 0.94 -9.57 3.75
CA GLU A 93 0.82 -8.15 3.42
C GLU A 93 1.66 -7.25 4.34
N PHE A 94 1.64 -7.49 5.65
CA PHE A 94 2.43 -6.68 6.58
C PHE A 94 3.93 -6.91 6.40
N VAL A 95 4.35 -8.15 6.13
CA VAL A 95 5.75 -8.47 5.84
C VAL A 95 6.22 -7.78 4.57
N ALA A 96 5.41 -7.85 3.50
CA ALA A 96 5.71 -7.18 2.24
C ALA A 96 5.85 -5.66 2.41
N TRP A 97 4.93 -5.04 3.16
CA TRP A 97 4.98 -3.60 3.43
C TRP A 97 6.21 -3.21 4.24
N GLY A 98 6.50 -3.91 5.34
CA GLY A 98 7.66 -3.57 6.19
C GLY A 98 8.99 -3.78 5.47
N ALA A 99 9.13 -4.87 4.72
CA ALA A 99 10.34 -5.16 3.94
C ALA A 99 10.54 -4.14 2.80
N GLY A 100 9.47 -3.83 2.05
CA GLY A 100 9.51 -2.84 0.98
C GLY A 100 9.84 -1.43 1.49
N ALA A 101 9.17 -1.00 2.57
CA ALA A 101 9.44 0.29 3.20
C ALA A 101 10.89 0.39 3.69
N SER A 102 11.40 -0.66 4.37
CA SER A 102 12.79 -0.69 4.85
C SER A 102 13.80 -0.52 3.72
N LYS A 103 13.48 -1.01 2.51
CA LYS A 103 14.37 -0.94 1.35
C LYS A 103 14.27 0.39 0.58
N LEU A 104 13.10 1.04 0.59
CA LEU A 104 12.87 2.31 -0.09
C LEU A 104 13.25 3.55 0.75
N LEU A 105 13.35 3.41 2.07
CA LEU A 105 13.74 4.52 2.93
C LEU A 105 15.23 4.90 2.72
N PRO A 106 15.56 6.19 2.51
CA PRO A 106 16.93 6.66 2.37
C PRO A 106 17.78 6.36 3.62
N GLY A 107 19.07 6.04 3.43
CA GLY A 107 20.00 5.73 4.53
C GLY A 107 20.07 4.24 4.86
N SER A 108 19.98 3.38 3.85
CA SER A 108 19.85 1.91 3.90
C SER A 108 21.10 1.16 4.42
N SER A 109 21.61 1.59 5.57
CA SER A 109 22.27 0.77 6.59
C SER A 109 21.44 0.80 7.88
N GLY A 110 20.11 0.82 7.74
CA GLY A 110 19.13 0.94 8.81
C GLY A 110 18.52 2.34 8.86
N ALA A 111 17.28 2.48 8.36
CA ALA A 111 16.38 3.48 8.95
C ALA A 111 16.48 3.33 10.47
N GLU A 112 16.53 4.42 11.25
CA GLU A 112 16.66 4.32 12.71
C GLU A 112 15.59 3.37 13.26
N LEU A 113 16.01 2.14 13.54
CA LEU A 113 15.14 1.10 14.06
C LEU A 113 15.05 1.33 15.56
N PRO A 114 13.86 1.10 16.16
CA PRO A 114 12.61 0.72 15.52
C PRO A 114 11.81 1.93 15.01
N TYR A 115 10.88 1.70 14.07
CA TYR A 115 9.93 2.72 13.62
C TYR A 115 8.49 2.20 13.51
N ILE A 116 7.54 3.13 13.48
CA ILE A 116 6.13 2.84 13.17
C ILE A 116 5.88 3.11 11.69
N LEU A 117 5.44 2.10 10.96
CA LEU A 117 4.97 2.23 9.59
C LEU A 117 3.44 2.38 9.59
N GLY A 118 2.98 3.57 9.21
CA GLY A 118 1.57 3.84 8.96
C GLY A 118 1.21 3.61 7.49
N SER A 119 0.52 2.51 7.18
CA SER A 119 -0.03 2.26 5.85
C SER A 119 -1.45 2.82 5.77
N VAL A 120 -1.65 3.85 4.93
CA VAL A 120 -2.94 4.51 4.72
C VAL A 120 -3.51 4.12 3.36
N GLY A 121 -4.29 3.04 3.35
CA GLY A 121 -5.02 2.55 2.17
C GLY A 121 -6.52 2.85 2.28
N THR A 122 -7.37 1.86 1.95
CA THR A 122 -8.82 1.96 2.19
C THR A 122 -9.13 2.22 3.67
N GLY A 123 -8.46 1.49 4.56
CA GLY A 123 -8.32 1.81 5.99
C GLY A 123 -6.86 2.09 6.33
N THR A 124 -6.57 2.25 7.62
CA THR A 124 -5.21 2.52 8.13
C THR A 124 -4.69 1.36 8.97
N SER A 125 -3.45 0.92 8.74
CA SER A 125 -2.75 -0.06 9.58
C SER A 125 -1.46 0.53 10.12
N LEU A 126 -1.18 0.26 11.39
CA LEU A 126 0.06 0.65 12.06
C LEU A 126 0.89 -0.59 12.33
N LEU A 127 2.11 -0.62 11.79
CA LEU A 127 3.07 -1.70 11.99
C LEU A 127 4.26 -1.19 12.80
N PHE A 128 4.72 -1.97 13.75
CA PHE A 128 6.01 -1.77 14.39
C PHE A 128 7.05 -2.58 13.62
N VAL A 129 8.07 -1.88 13.12
CA VAL A 129 9.15 -2.46 12.33
C VAL A 129 10.44 -2.35 13.12
N ASN A 130 11.04 -3.51 13.40
CA ASN A 130 12.33 -3.64 14.06
C ASN A 130 13.19 -4.65 13.29
N GLY A 131 13.93 -4.17 12.30
CA GLY A 131 14.71 -4.99 11.38
C GLY A 131 13.79 -5.91 10.58
N VAL A 132 14.05 -7.22 10.66
CA VAL A 132 13.21 -8.24 9.99
C VAL A 132 11.93 -8.57 10.77
N SER A 133 11.78 -8.06 11.99
CA SER A 133 10.58 -8.26 12.80
C SER A 133 9.54 -7.21 12.46
N ILE A 134 8.37 -7.66 11.98
CA ILE A 134 7.25 -6.80 11.60
C ILE A 134 6.01 -7.29 12.33
N SER A 135 5.39 -6.42 13.13
CA SER A 135 4.14 -6.73 13.84
C SER A 135 3.10 -5.63 13.66
N ARG A 136 1.83 -6.01 13.50
CA ARG A 136 0.73 -5.04 13.49
C ARG A 136 0.42 -4.65 14.93
N VAL A 137 0.63 -3.38 15.26
CA VAL A 137 0.39 -2.83 16.59
C VAL A 137 -0.94 -2.09 16.70
N GLY A 138 -1.58 -1.81 15.56
CA GLY A 138 -2.90 -1.21 15.56
C GLY A 138 -3.41 -0.90 14.16
N GLY A 139 -4.47 -0.09 14.12
CA GLY A 139 -5.05 0.41 12.90
C GLY A 139 -6.41 1.04 13.15
N SER A 140 -6.97 1.64 12.11
CA SER A 140 -8.29 2.23 12.09
C SER A 140 -9.00 1.87 10.79
N ALA A 141 -10.32 1.73 10.84
CA ALA A 141 -11.13 1.65 9.63
C ALA A 141 -11.16 2.99 8.86
N LEU A 142 -10.71 4.08 9.49
CA LEU A 142 -10.59 5.39 8.88
C LEU A 142 -9.36 5.45 7.97
N GLY A 143 -9.56 5.77 6.71
CA GLY A 143 -8.51 5.87 5.68
C GLY A 143 -9.05 6.51 4.41
N GLY A 144 -8.42 6.22 3.27
CA GLY A 144 -8.84 6.74 1.97
C GLY A 144 -10.26 6.31 1.56
N GLY A 145 -10.72 5.15 2.02
CA GLY A 145 -12.09 4.68 1.81
C GLY A 145 -13.12 5.58 2.49
N THR A 146 -12.80 6.10 3.67
CA THR A 146 -13.65 7.05 4.39
C THR A 146 -13.71 8.39 3.66
N ILE A 147 -12.57 8.91 3.20
CA ILE A 147 -12.54 10.16 2.41
C ILE A 147 -13.42 10.03 1.17
N LEU A 148 -13.28 8.93 0.42
CA LEU A 148 -14.06 8.72 -0.80
C LEU A 148 -15.55 8.49 -0.50
N GLY A 149 -15.87 7.66 0.50
CA GLY A 149 -17.25 7.34 0.85
C GLY A 149 -18.01 8.55 1.40
N LEU A 150 -17.42 9.24 2.39
CA LEU A 150 -18.02 10.44 2.97
C LEU A 150 -18.03 11.61 1.99
N GLY A 151 -16.95 11.78 1.20
CA GLY A 151 -16.88 12.79 0.15
C GLY A 151 -18.03 12.66 -0.84
N ARG A 152 -18.32 11.45 -1.32
CA ARG A 152 -19.46 11.20 -2.23
C ARG A 152 -20.82 11.40 -1.56
N ALA A 153 -20.94 11.14 -0.27
CA ALA A 153 -22.18 11.35 0.47
C ALA A 153 -22.48 12.85 0.66
N LEU A 154 -21.45 13.64 0.96
CA LEU A 154 -21.55 15.09 1.15
C LEU A 154 -21.60 15.85 -0.18
N ILE A 155 -20.96 15.31 -1.22
CA ILE A 155 -20.81 15.93 -2.54
C ILE A 155 -21.18 14.90 -3.62
N PRO A 156 -22.49 14.68 -3.85
CA PRO A 156 -22.94 13.68 -4.82
C PRO A 156 -22.34 13.92 -6.22
N GLY A 157 -21.80 12.85 -6.82
CA GLY A 157 -21.22 12.87 -8.16
C GLY A 157 -19.73 13.26 -8.24
N SER A 158 -19.08 13.63 -7.12
CA SER A 158 -17.66 13.97 -7.14
C SER A 158 -16.74 12.76 -7.36
N SER A 159 -15.70 12.94 -8.18
CA SER A 159 -14.55 12.03 -8.22
C SER A 159 -13.66 12.17 -6.98
N PHE A 160 -12.68 11.26 -6.82
CA PHE A 160 -11.69 11.40 -5.75
C PHE A 160 -10.87 12.68 -5.91
N GLU A 161 -10.49 12.98 -7.15
CA GLU A 161 -9.74 14.16 -7.55
C GLU A 161 -10.51 15.45 -7.24
N ASP A 162 -11.82 15.48 -7.51
CA ASP A 162 -12.67 16.62 -7.17
C ASP A 162 -12.71 16.88 -5.66
N VAL A 163 -12.87 15.82 -4.85
CA VAL A 163 -12.85 15.91 -3.39
C VAL A 163 -11.51 16.48 -2.90
N CYS A 164 -10.39 16.01 -3.44
CA CYS A 164 -9.07 16.55 -3.11
C CYS A 164 -8.93 18.03 -3.47
N LEU A 165 -9.40 18.45 -4.64
CA LEU A 165 -9.34 19.85 -5.09
C LEU A 165 -10.20 20.77 -4.23
N LEU A 166 -11.40 20.31 -3.83
CA LEU A 166 -12.28 21.07 -2.94
C LEU A 166 -11.68 21.16 -1.52
N ALA A 167 -11.10 20.07 -1.01
CA ALA A 167 -10.46 20.04 0.30
C ALA A 167 -9.31 21.07 0.42
N GLN A 168 -8.53 21.27 -0.64
CA GLN A 168 -7.46 22.29 -0.66
C GLN A 168 -7.95 23.73 -0.55
N LYS A 169 -9.18 24.01 -0.99
CA LYS A 169 -9.81 25.34 -0.93
C LYS A 169 -10.65 25.54 0.33
N GLY A 170 -10.96 24.45 1.04
CA GLY A 170 -11.79 24.45 2.23
C GLY A 170 -11.13 25.14 3.42
N LYS A 171 -11.96 25.66 4.33
CA LYS A 171 -11.52 26.16 5.64
C LYS A 171 -12.16 25.32 6.74
N ARG A 172 -11.35 24.52 7.44
CA ARG A 172 -11.82 23.61 8.49
C ARG A 172 -12.59 24.31 9.62
N SER A 173 -12.24 25.55 9.94
CA SER A 173 -12.94 26.35 10.97
C SER A 173 -14.38 26.72 10.61
N GLY A 174 -14.85 26.44 9.38
CA GLY A 174 -16.25 26.58 9.02
C GLY A 174 -17.11 25.37 9.39
N VAL A 175 -16.49 24.30 9.90
CA VAL A 175 -17.14 23.03 10.24
C VAL A 175 -16.70 22.52 11.61
N ASP A 176 -15.38 22.39 11.83
CA ASP A 176 -14.79 21.86 13.06
C ASP A 176 -15.00 22.84 14.23
N LEU A 177 -15.30 22.30 15.42
CA LEU A 177 -15.30 23.06 16.66
C LEU A 177 -13.91 23.03 17.28
N LEU A 178 -13.29 24.19 17.52
CA LEU A 178 -11.93 24.30 18.06
C LEU A 178 -11.96 24.60 19.56
N LEU A 179 -10.88 24.30 20.29
CA LEU A 179 -10.83 24.56 21.74
C LEU A 179 -11.04 26.03 22.09
N LYS A 180 -10.52 26.97 21.30
CA LYS A 180 -10.77 28.41 21.46
C LYS A 180 -12.24 28.81 21.37
N ASP A 181 -13.08 27.98 20.75
CA ASP A 181 -14.51 28.27 20.60
C ASP A 181 -15.28 27.83 21.87
N ILE A 182 -14.65 27.04 22.74
CA ILE A 182 -15.24 26.49 23.97
C ILE A 182 -14.62 27.13 25.23
N TYR A 183 -13.31 27.34 25.24
CA TYR A 183 -12.55 27.76 26.40
C TYR A 183 -11.88 29.13 26.20
N PRO A 184 -11.81 29.95 27.27
CA PRO A 184 -10.87 31.07 27.35
C PRO A 184 -9.42 30.67 27.00
N PRO A 185 -8.65 31.58 26.39
CA PRO A 185 -7.25 31.32 26.02
C PRO A 185 -6.40 30.82 27.19
N GLY A 186 -5.61 29.76 26.95
CA GLY A 186 -4.65 29.24 27.92
C GLY A 186 -5.21 28.33 29.02
N GLN A 187 -6.52 28.05 29.03
CA GLN A 187 -7.12 27.23 30.08
C GLN A 187 -6.81 25.73 29.97
N VAL A 188 -6.64 25.20 28.76
CA VAL A 188 -6.57 23.74 28.50
C VAL A 188 -5.11 23.22 28.47
N GLY A 189 -4.10 24.09 28.60
CA GLY A 189 -2.69 23.69 28.63
C GLY A 189 -2.16 23.07 27.32
N ILE A 190 -2.95 23.11 26.25
CA ILE A 190 -2.61 22.72 24.88
C ILE A 190 -3.05 23.82 23.92
N ALA A 191 -2.61 23.77 22.66
CA ALA A 191 -2.87 24.84 21.71
C ALA A 191 -4.38 25.03 21.44
N ASP A 192 -4.85 26.27 21.51
CA ASP A 192 -6.28 26.59 21.42
C ASP A 192 -6.89 26.35 20.01
N ASN A 193 -6.05 26.13 18.99
CA ASN A 193 -6.48 25.81 17.61
C ASN A 193 -6.62 24.30 17.34
N ILE A 194 -6.51 23.46 18.37
CA ILE A 194 -6.77 22.02 18.27
C ILE A 194 -8.28 21.77 18.11
N THR A 195 -8.64 20.80 17.27
CA THR A 195 -10.02 20.34 17.09
C THR A 195 -10.54 19.69 18.37
N ALA A 196 -11.68 20.18 18.87
CA ALA A 196 -12.40 19.62 20.00
C ALA A 196 -13.43 18.57 19.54
N SER A 197 -14.13 18.83 18.43
CA SER A 197 -15.07 17.92 17.77
C SER A 197 -15.20 18.20 16.27
#